data_AF-A0A2S9Y3L7-F1
#
_entry.id   AF-A0A2S9Y3L7-F1
#
_cell.length_a   1.000
_cell.length_b   1.000
_cell.length_c   1.000
_cell.angle_alpha   90.00
_cell.angle_beta   90.00
_cell.angle_gamma   90.00
#
_symmetry.space_group_name_H-M   'P 1'
#
loop_
_entity.id
_entity.type
_entity.pdbx_description
1 polymer ?
#
loop_
_entity_poly.entity_id
_entity_poly.type
_entity_poly.pdbx_seq_one_letter_code
_entity_poly.pdbx_strand_id
1 'polypeptide(L)'
;MRGKFLFVLSLLVACAPPPADSDCEGMCQPAGPEFPGVGECKEGICSPTFADCSIQTDISTCAEACEAQGTSCVANGCGGYTYQLYYDIGLCEDSGQTGHKFEHQCDEAIEWQFNGAVKCCCEQE
;
A
#
# COMPACT_ATOMS: atom_id res chain seq x y z
N MET A 1 7.93 -60.69 -36.19
CA MET A 1 7.25 -60.37 -34.91
C MET A 1 8.29 -59.98 -33.87
N ARG A 2 7.96 -58.98 -33.02
CA ARG A 2 8.71 -58.47 -31.85
C ARG A 2 9.97 -57.66 -32.21
N GLY A 3 10.13 -56.38 -31.88
CA GLY A 3 9.45 -55.50 -30.94
C GLY A 3 10.47 -54.95 -29.94
N LYS A 4 10.65 -53.62 -29.90
CA LYS A 4 10.93 -52.77 -28.72
C LYS A 4 11.43 -51.39 -29.17
N PHE A 5 10.48 -50.46 -29.33
CA PHE A 5 10.78 -49.03 -29.23
C PHE A 5 10.93 -48.70 -27.75
N LEU A 6 12.11 -48.23 -27.35
CA LEU A 6 12.33 -47.63 -26.03
C LEU A 6 11.91 -46.15 -26.12
N PHE A 7 10.70 -45.86 -25.66
CA PHE A 7 10.25 -44.51 -25.38
C PHE A 7 10.88 -44.06 -24.06
N VAL A 8 11.85 -43.15 -24.13
CA VAL A 8 12.36 -42.42 -22.96
C VAL A 8 11.30 -41.37 -22.62
N LEU A 9 10.54 -41.62 -21.56
CA LEU A 9 9.55 -40.69 -21.01
C LEU A 9 10.32 -39.59 -20.27
N SER A 10 10.72 -38.54 -20.98
CA SER A 10 11.21 -37.30 -20.36
C SER A 10 10.05 -36.65 -19.60
N LEU A 11 10.08 -36.74 -18.27
CA LEU A 11 9.24 -35.97 -17.37
C LEU A 11 9.59 -34.49 -17.54
N LEU A 12 8.89 -33.83 -18.47
CA LEU A 12 8.74 -32.38 -18.45
C LEU A 12 7.92 -32.06 -17.20
N VAL A 13 8.60 -31.71 -16.11
CA VAL A 13 8.00 -30.90 -15.05
C VAL A 13 7.58 -29.60 -15.74
N ALA A 14 6.30 -29.53 -16.11
CA ALA A 14 5.68 -28.30 -16.53
C ALA A 14 5.67 -27.39 -15.30
N CYS A 15 6.66 -26.51 -15.20
CA CYS A 15 6.53 -25.31 -14.40
C CYS A 15 5.37 -24.52 -15.00
N ALA A 16 4.15 -24.74 -14.49
CA ALA A 16 3.06 -23.84 -14.76
C ALA A 16 3.51 -22.45 -14.27
N PRO A 17 3.37 -21.38 -15.09
CA PRO A 17 3.56 -20.04 -14.57
C PRO A 17 2.59 -19.88 -13.38
N PRO A 18 3.02 -19.24 -12.29
CA PRO A 18 2.12 -18.92 -11.20
C PRO A 18 0.88 -18.20 -11.76
N PRO A 19 -0.29 -18.38 -11.14
CA PRO A 19 -1.50 -17.69 -11.55
C PRO A 19 -1.22 -16.19 -11.66
N ALA A 20 -1.70 -15.55 -12.73
CA ALA A 20 -1.51 -14.14 -13.07
C ALA A 20 -2.22 -13.16 -12.10
N ASP A 21 -2.43 -13.56 -10.85
CA ASP A 21 -3.16 -12.81 -9.81
C ASP A 21 -2.26 -12.41 -8.62
N SER A 22 -0.93 -12.54 -8.73
CA SER A 22 -0.02 -12.06 -7.68
C SER A 22 1.19 -11.35 -8.25
N ASP A 23 0.97 -10.41 -9.16
CA ASP A 23 2.05 -9.66 -9.82
C ASP A 23 2.83 -8.75 -8.86
N CYS A 24 2.36 -8.53 -7.62
CA CYS A 24 3.05 -7.69 -6.65
C CYS A 24 3.86 -8.47 -5.60
N GLU A 25 3.93 -9.81 -5.67
CA GLU A 25 4.79 -10.65 -4.80
C GLU A 25 4.73 -10.38 -3.28
N GLY A 26 3.62 -9.84 -2.77
CA GLY A 26 3.47 -9.45 -1.36
C GLY A 26 4.08 -8.10 -0.98
N MET A 27 4.47 -7.28 -1.95
CA MET A 27 5.02 -5.94 -1.77
C MET A 27 3.95 -4.90 -1.40
N CYS A 28 2.68 -5.17 -1.68
CA CYS A 28 1.58 -4.29 -1.29
C CYS A 28 1.13 -4.60 0.14
N GLN A 29 0.77 -3.55 0.88
CA GLN A 29 0.26 -3.63 2.24
C GLN A 29 -1.20 -3.18 2.28
N PRO A 30 -2.17 -4.13 2.23
CA PRO A 30 -3.58 -3.79 2.30
C PRO A 30 -3.90 -3.07 3.62
N ALA A 31 -4.66 -1.98 3.54
CA ALA A 31 -5.07 -1.21 4.72
C ALA A 31 -6.18 -1.88 5.55
N GLY A 32 -6.59 -3.10 5.17
CA GLY A 32 -7.58 -3.91 5.89
C GLY A 32 -9.01 -3.73 5.39
N PRO A 33 -9.98 -4.45 5.98
CA PRO A 33 -11.36 -4.52 5.47
C PRO A 33 -12.13 -3.20 5.57
N GLU A 34 -11.67 -2.25 6.39
CA GLU A 34 -12.26 -0.90 6.48
C GLU A 34 -11.99 -0.05 5.23
N PHE A 35 -10.96 -0.41 4.44
CA PHE A 35 -10.53 0.32 3.26
C PHE A 35 -10.35 -0.64 2.07
N PRO A 36 -11.47 -1.15 1.51
CA PRO A 36 -11.40 -2.08 0.38
C PRO A 36 -10.73 -1.41 -0.83
N GLY A 37 -9.75 -2.10 -1.43
CA GLY A 37 -9.01 -1.60 -2.58
C GLY A 37 -7.82 -0.69 -2.25
N VAL A 38 -7.51 -0.44 -0.97
CA VAL A 38 -6.37 0.41 -0.55
C VAL A 38 -5.17 -0.46 -0.18
N GLY A 39 -4.03 -0.20 -0.82
CA GLY A 39 -2.82 -1.02 -0.69
C GLY A 39 -2.96 -2.44 -1.23
N GLU A 40 -3.93 -2.68 -2.11
CA GLU A 40 -4.16 -3.98 -2.75
C GLU A 40 -3.37 -4.09 -4.06
N CYS A 41 -2.95 -5.31 -4.40
CA CYS A 41 -2.31 -5.56 -5.68
C CYS A 41 -3.35 -5.65 -6.79
N LYS A 42 -3.18 -4.86 -7.85
CA LYS A 42 -3.99 -4.96 -9.06
C LYS A 42 -3.09 -4.85 -10.28
N GLU A 43 -3.05 -5.90 -11.11
CA GLU A 43 -2.28 -5.94 -12.36
C GLU A 43 -0.79 -5.58 -12.18
N GLY A 44 -0.20 -5.99 -11.05
CA GLY A 44 1.21 -5.77 -10.73
C GLY A 44 1.57 -4.42 -10.14
N ILE A 45 0.55 -3.60 -9.88
CA ILE A 45 0.71 -2.29 -9.27
C ILE A 45 -0.04 -2.28 -7.94
N CYS A 46 0.63 -1.81 -6.90
CA CYS A 46 -0.03 -1.57 -5.62
C CYS A 46 -0.89 -0.33 -5.75
N SER A 47 -2.18 -0.44 -5.37
CA SER A 47 -3.00 0.74 -5.21
C SER A 47 -2.45 1.65 -4.09
N PRO A 48 -2.82 2.94 -4.07
CA PRO A 48 -2.41 3.85 -3.02
C PRO A 48 -2.73 3.28 -1.63
N THR A 49 -1.86 3.55 -0.66
CA THR A 49 -2.02 3.09 0.72
C THR A 49 -1.64 4.17 1.72
N PHE A 50 -2.06 3.99 2.97
CA PHE A 50 -1.60 4.85 4.06
C PHE A 50 -0.17 4.48 4.42
N ALA A 51 0.75 5.41 4.14
CA ALA A 51 2.18 5.22 4.31
C ALA A 51 2.61 5.29 5.80
N ASP A 52 3.91 5.33 6.05
CA ASP A 52 4.45 5.39 7.41
C ASP A 52 4.06 6.68 8.13
N CYS A 53 4.08 6.59 9.46
CA CYS A 53 3.73 7.70 10.33
C CYS A 53 4.73 8.85 10.20
N SER A 54 4.19 10.05 10.06
CA SER A 54 4.95 11.30 10.15
C SER A 54 4.43 12.14 11.32
N ILE A 55 5.27 12.99 11.89
CA ILE A 55 4.89 13.86 13.01
C ILE A 55 4.89 15.35 12.63
N GLN A 56 4.15 16.15 13.39
CA GLN A 56 3.96 17.58 13.12
C GLN A 56 5.26 18.38 12.97
N THR A 57 6.35 17.97 13.63
CA THR A 57 7.63 18.69 13.57
C THR A 57 8.39 18.48 12.28
N ASP A 58 8.03 17.46 11.49
CA ASP A 58 8.84 16.96 10.38
C ASP A 58 8.25 17.33 9.02
N ILE A 59 6.95 17.61 8.97
CA ILE A 59 6.19 17.85 7.74
C ILE A 59 5.06 18.86 7.99
N SER A 60 4.58 19.50 6.92
CA SER A 60 3.41 20.38 6.96
C SER A 60 2.27 19.92 6.04
N THR A 61 2.60 19.13 5.02
CA THR A 61 1.66 18.64 3.99
C THR A 61 1.85 17.13 3.76
N CYS A 62 0.87 16.49 3.12
CA CYS A 62 1.02 15.09 2.73
C CYS A 62 1.92 14.88 1.52
N ALA A 63 2.04 15.87 0.63
CA ALA A 63 3.03 15.85 -0.44
C ALA A 63 4.45 15.68 0.13
N GLU A 64 4.83 16.51 1.11
CA GLU A 64 6.14 16.42 1.79
C GLU A 64 6.34 15.06 2.47
N ALA A 65 5.30 14.55 3.15
CA ALA A 65 5.36 13.29 3.88
C ALA A 65 5.59 12.08 2.96
N CYS A 66 4.90 12.04 1.82
CA CYS A 66 5.07 10.97 0.83
C CYS A 66 6.42 11.09 0.12
N GLU A 67 6.85 12.31 -0.24
CA GLU A 67 8.15 12.56 -0.89
C GLU A 67 9.32 12.13 -0.01
N ALA A 68 9.24 12.39 1.31
CA ALA A 68 10.23 11.95 2.29
C ALA A 68 10.39 10.42 2.34
N GLN A 69 9.36 9.68 1.91
CA GLN A 69 9.33 8.22 1.82
C GLN A 69 9.64 7.69 0.40
N GLY A 70 9.93 8.58 -0.55
CA GLY A 70 10.17 8.20 -1.96
C GLY A 70 8.89 7.76 -2.67
N THR A 71 7.74 8.32 -2.30
CA THR A 71 6.42 8.02 -2.84
C THR A 71 5.70 9.31 -3.25
N SER A 72 4.63 9.19 -4.02
CA SER A 72 3.80 10.33 -4.44
C SER A 72 2.49 10.37 -3.67
N CYS A 73 2.06 11.55 -3.23
CA CYS A 73 0.79 11.70 -2.51
C CYS A 73 -0.41 11.57 -3.46
N VAL A 74 -1.46 10.89 -2.99
CA VAL A 74 -2.72 10.72 -3.74
C VAL A 74 -3.88 11.33 -2.96
N ALA A 75 -4.34 12.50 -3.41
CA ALA A 75 -5.49 13.16 -2.82
C ALA A 75 -6.74 12.28 -2.95
N ASN A 76 -7.38 11.98 -1.82
CA ASN A 76 -8.58 11.15 -1.72
C ASN A 76 -8.41 9.71 -2.27
N GLY A 77 -7.16 9.24 -2.41
CA GLY A 77 -6.84 7.94 -3.01
C GLY A 77 -7.13 6.75 -2.11
N CYS A 78 -7.15 6.95 -0.79
CA CYS A 78 -7.23 5.87 0.18
C CYS A 78 -8.64 5.77 0.74
N GLY A 79 -9.55 5.21 -0.07
CA GLY A 79 -10.96 5.06 0.29
C GLY A 79 -11.71 6.39 0.37
N GLY A 80 -11.29 7.38 -0.43
CA GLY A 80 -11.83 8.74 -0.43
C GLY A 80 -11.09 9.72 0.47
N TYR A 81 -10.07 9.28 1.22
CA TYR A 81 -9.33 10.13 2.16
C TYR A 81 -7.88 10.36 1.72
N THR A 82 -7.32 11.48 2.14
CA THR A 82 -5.92 11.86 1.88
C THR A 82 -5.03 11.55 3.07
N TYR A 83 -5.55 11.67 4.29
CA TYR A 83 -4.77 11.34 5.48
C TYR A 83 -5.62 10.93 6.68
N GLN A 84 -4.93 10.31 7.64
CA GLN A 84 -5.43 9.95 8.96
C GLN A 84 -4.61 10.62 10.05
N LEU A 85 -5.25 11.34 10.96
CA LEU A 85 -4.60 11.92 12.14
C LEU A 85 -4.78 11.06 13.38
N TYR A 86 -3.70 10.97 14.14
CA TYR A 86 -3.62 10.21 15.38
C TYR A 86 -3.16 11.11 16.51
N TYR A 87 -3.74 10.90 17.70
CA TYR A 87 -3.39 11.68 18.89
C TYR A 87 -1.93 11.51 19.29
N ASP A 88 -1.39 10.31 19.09
CA ASP A 88 -0.03 9.90 19.47
C ASP A 88 0.58 9.01 18.38
N ILE A 89 1.92 8.97 18.31
CA ILE A 89 2.66 8.16 17.35
C ILE A 89 2.47 6.66 17.58
N GLY A 90 2.34 6.20 18.83
CA GLY A 90 2.09 4.78 19.13
C GLY A 90 0.77 4.28 18.53
N LEU A 91 -0.29 5.09 18.59
CA LEU A 91 -1.56 4.79 17.89
C LEU A 91 -1.42 4.82 16.37
N CYS A 92 -0.55 5.69 15.84
CA CYS A 92 -0.31 5.77 14.41
C CYS A 92 0.39 4.48 13.90
N GLU A 93 1.40 4.00 14.63
CA GLU A 93 2.18 2.81 14.28
C GLU A 93 1.38 1.51 14.44
N ASP A 94 0.34 1.50 15.27
CA ASP A 94 -0.55 0.36 15.43
C ASP A 94 -1.43 0.16 14.18
N SER A 95 -1.12 -0.88 13.40
CA SER A 95 -1.88 -1.29 12.21
C SER A 95 -3.35 -1.63 12.46
N GLY A 96 -3.76 -1.89 13.71
CA GLY A 96 -5.14 -2.17 14.08
C GLY A 96 -5.97 -0.93 14.39
N GLN A 97 -5.34 0.25 14.44
CA GLN A 97 -5.98 1.49 14.85
C GLN A 97 -6.21 2.42 13.65
N THR A 98 -7.46 2.83 13.48
CA THR A 98 -7.87 3.80 12.47
C THR A 98 -7.92 5.21 13.08
N GLY A 99 -7.25 6.17 12.42
CA GLY A 99 -7.20 7.56 12.84
C GLY A 99 -8.42 8.37 12.40
N HIS A 100 -8.43 9.66 12.71
CA HIS A 100 -9.42 10.58 12.17
C HIS A 100 -9.12 10.86 10.70
N LYS A 101 -10.11 10.68 9.84
CA LYS A 101 -9.97 10.71 8.38
C LYS A 101 -10.35 12.07 7.80
N PHE A 102 -9.56 12.53 6.82
CA PHE A 102 -9.75 13.83 6.20
C PHE A 102 -9.60 13.79 4.67
N GLU A 103 -10.33 14.66 4.00
CA GLU A 103 -10.43 14.78 2.54
C GLU A 103 -9.83 16.14 2.12
N HIS A 104 -8.57 16.16 1.71
CA HIS A 104 -7.84 17.38 1.31
C HIS A 104 -7.00 17.15 0.05
N GLN A 105 -6.55 18.22 -0.59
CA GLN A 105 -5.47 18.11 -1.57
C GLN A 105 -4.13 17.82 -0.88
N CYS A 106 -3.19 17.22 -1.61
CA CYS A 106 -1.88 16.80 -1.09
C CYS A 106 -1.02 17.97 -0.57
N ASP A 107 -1.11 19.12 -1.23
CA ASP A 107 -0.37 20.34 -0.89
C ASP A 107 -1.09 21.21 0.15
N GLU A 108 -2.30 20.83 0.57
CA GLU A 108 -2.97 21.52 1.66
C GLU A 108 -2.27 21.22 2.99
N ALA A 109 -2.23 22.24 3.85
CA ALA A 109 -1.67 22.09 5.19
C ALA A 109 -2.50 21.06 5.97
N ILE A 110 -1.82 20.13 6.62
CA ILE A 110 -2.48 19.15 7.49
C ILE A 110 -3.13 19.90 8.64
N GLU A 111 -4.41 19.62 8.89
CA GLU A 111 -5.16 20.20 10.00
C GLU A 111 -4.76 19.58 11.34
N TRP A 112 -3.55 19.90 11.80
CA TRP A 112 -3.02 19.46 13.08
C TRP A 112 -3.93 19.97 14.21
N GLN A 113 -4.61 19.03 14.88
CA GLN A 113 -5.37 19.27 16.11
C GLN A 113 -4.42 19.15 17.32
N PHE A 114 -4.90 18.71 18.49
CA PHE A 114 -4.05 18.26 19.63
C PHE A 114 -3.18 17.02 19.31
N ASN A 115 -3.08 16.64 18.03
CA ASN A 115 -2.59 15.38 17.52
C ASN A 115 -1.14 15.53 17.03
N GLY A 116 -0.31 14.53 17.31
CA GLY A 116 1.13 14.57 16.99
C GLY A 116 1.54 13.80 15.73
N ALA A 117 0.71 12.89 15.21
CA ALA A 117 1.09 11.98 14.14
C ALA A 117 0.03 11.84 13.04
N VAL A 118 0.48 11.54 11.81
CA VAL A 118 -0.34 11.40 10.61
C VAL A 118 0.13 10.22 9.76
N LYS A 119 -0.81 9.56 9.07
CA LYS A 119 -0.52 8.72 7.89
C LYS A 119 -1.13 9.37 6.66
N CYS A 120 -0.30 9.61 5.64
CA CYS A 120 -0.74 10.16 4.37
C CYS A 120 -1.00 9.04 3.36
N CYS A 121 -1.97 9.27 2.47
CA CYS A 121 -2.24 8.40 1.35
C CYS A 121 -1.18 8.62 0.26
N CYS A 122 -0.37 7.61 0.03
CA CYS A 122 0.73 7.66 -0.94
C CYS A 122 0.66 6.47 -1.90
N GLU A 123 1.21 6.65 -3.10
CA GLU A 123 1.43 5.59 -4.09
C GLU A 123 2.91 5.51 -4.48
N GLN A 124 3.35 4.31 -4.84
CA GLN A 124 4.70 4.11 -5.37
C GLN A 124 4.78 4.71 -6.77
N GLU A 125 5.92 5.35 -7.09
CA GLU A 125 6.21 5.87 -8.44
C GLU A 125 6.62 4.77 -9.44
#